data_AF-Q8GGI1-F1
#
_entry.id   AF-Q8GGI1-F1
#
_cell.length_a   1.000
_cell.length_b   1.000
_cell.length_c   1.000
_cell.angle_alpha   90.00
_cell.angle_beta   90.00
_cell.angle_gamma   90.00
#
_symmetry.space_group_name_H-M   'P 1'
#
loop_
_entity.id
_entity.type
_entity.pdbx_description
1 polymer ?
#
loop_
_entity_poly.entity_id
_entity_poly.type
_entity_poly.pdbx_seq_one_letter_code
_entity_poly.pdbx_strand_id
1 'polypeptide(L)'
;SQSSLSSAIERLSSGLRINSAKDDAAGQAIANRFTANIKGLTQASRNANDGISVAQTTEGALNEINNNLQRVRELTVQATNGTNSDSDLSSIQAEITQRLEEIDRVSEQTQFNGVKVLAENNEMKIQVGANDGETITINLAKIDAKTLGLDGFNIDGAQKATGSDLISKFKATGTDNYDVGGDAYTVNVDSGAVKDTTGNDIFVSAADGSLTTKSDTNIAGTGIDATALAAAAKNKAQNDKFTFNGVEFTTTTAADGNGNGVYSAEIDGKSVTFTVTDADKKASLITSETVYKNSAGLYTTTKVDNKAATLSDLDLNAAKKTGSTLVVNGATYDVSADGKTITETASGNNKVMYLSKSEGGSPILVNEDAAKSLQFTTNPLETIDKALAKVDNLRSDLGAVQNRFDFAITNLGNTVNNLFSARSRIEDADYATEVSNMFRAQILQQAGT
;
A
#
# COMPACT_ATOMS: atom_id res chain seq x y z
N SER A 1 -27.11 83.20 41.70
CA SER A 1 -27.48 83.42 40.28
C SER A 1 -26.30 83.17 39.35
N GLN A 2 -25.12 83.77 39.58
CA GLN A 2 -23.96 83.68 38.66
C GLN A 2 -23.38 82.25 38.49
N SER A 3 -23.30 81.45 39.56
CA SER A 3 -22.84 80.05 39.46
C SER A 3 -23.80 79.17 38.65
N SER A 4 -25.11 79.35 38.78
CA SER A 4 -26.11 78.56 38.05
C SER A 4 -26.16 78.91 36.56
N LEU A 5 -25.95 80.19 36.22
CA LEU A 5 -25.79 80.61 34.83
C LEU A 5 -24.52 80.02 34.20
N SER A 6 -23.40 80.03 34.94
CA SER A 6 -22.14 79.44 34.47
C SER A 6 -22.27 77.93 34.18
N SER A 7 -22.94 77.18 35.06
CA SER A 7 -23.16 75.74 34.85
C SER A 7 -24.11 75.45 33.69
N ALA A 8 -25.17 76.25 33.50
CA ALA A 8 -26.07 76.09 32.35
C ALA A 8 -25.35 76.37 31.02
N ILE A 9 -24.48 77.39 30.97
CA ILE A 9 -23.65 77.71 29.80
C ILE A 9 -22.64 76.58 29.53
N GLU A 10 -21.99 76.05 30.56
CA GLU A 10 -21.04 74.94 30.45
C GLU A 10 -21.71 73.67 29.91
N ARG A 11 -22.91 73.34 30.40
CA ARG A 11 -23.71 72.20 29.90
C ARG A 11 -24.23 72.39 28.48
N LEU A 12 -24.65 73.61 28.12
CA LEU A 12 -25.02 73.92 26.72
C LEU A 12 -23.82 73.82 25.78
N SER A 13 -22.65 74.28 26.22
CA SER A 13 -21.44 74.32 25.39
C SER A 13 -20.82 72.93 25.20
N SER A 14 -20.88 72.08 26.22
CA SER A 14 -20.38 70.70 26.16
C SER A 14 -21.38 69.74 25.54
N GLY A 15 -22.68 70.06 25.58
CA GLY A 15 -23.77 69.14 25.26
C GLY A 15 -23.99 68.07 26.33
N LEU A 16 -23.25 68.13 27.45
CA LEU A 16 -23.29 67.13 28.51
C LEU A 16 -23.91 67.76 29.77
N ARG A 17 -24.86 67.06 30.38
CA ARG A 17 -25.44 67.34 31.70
C ARG A 17 -24.42 67.13 32.82
N ILE A 18 -23.54 66.13 32.67
CA ILE A 18 -22.50 65.79 33.65
C ILE A 18 -21.14 66.16 33.06
N ASN A 19 -20.58 67.29 33.47
CA ASN A 19 -19.26 67.76 33.00
C ASN A 19 -18.13 67.44 33.98
N SER A 20 -18.46 67.30 35.26
CA SER A 20 -17.50 67.02 36.32
C SER A 20 -18.05 66.06 37.38
N ALA A 21 -17.18 65.50 38.20
CA ALA A 21 -17.55 64.66 39.34
C ALA A 21 -18.43 65.39 40.38
N LYS A 22 -18.40 66.72 40.35
CA LYS A 22 -19.21 67.57 41.23
C LYS A 22 -20.69 67.59 40.81
N ASP A 23 -20.98 67.36 39.53
CA ASP A 23 -22.34 67.41 38.99
C ASP A 23 -23.15 66.15 39.38
N ASP A 24 -22.56 64.97 39.22
CA ASP A 24 -23.11 63.69 39.67
C ASP A 24 -22.00 62.61 39.69
N ALA A 25 -21.46 62.33 40.88
CA ALA A 25 -20.37 61.38 41.04
C ALA A 25 -20.78 59.93 40.65
N ALA A 26 -22.03 59.54 40.90
CA ALA A 26 -22.51 58.20 40.58
C ALA A 26 -22.78 58.07 39.08
N GLY A 27 -23.42 59.08 38.47
CA GLY A 27 -23.64 59.17 37.04
C GLY A 27 -22.34 59.15 36.25
N GLN A 28 -21.34 59.93 36.68
CA GLN A 28 -20.02 59.94 36.05
C GLN A 28 -19.29 58.58 36.17
N ALA A 29 -19.39 57.90 37.32
CA ALA A 29 -18.78 56.58 37.48
C ALA A 29 -19.39 55.52 36.54
N ILE A 30 -20.72 55.52 36.38
CA ILE A 30 -21.42 54.63 35.46
C ILE A 30 -21.05 54.96 34.01
N ALA A 31 -21.03 56.25 33.65
CA ALA A 31 -20.71 56.67 32.29
C ALA A 31 -19.24 56.39 31.91
N ASN A 32 -18.31 56.51 32.86
CA ASN A 32 -16.93 56.07 32.69
C ASN A 32 -16.85 54.55 32.43
N ARG A 33 -17.61 53.73 33.19
CA ARG A 33 -17.68 52.29 32.96
C ARG A 33 -18.27 51.95 31.59
N PHE A 34 -19.34 52.63 31.17
CA PHE A 34 -19.90 52.46 29.83
C PHE A 34 -18.93 52.86 28.74
N THR A 35 -18.19 53.96 28.92
CA THR A 35 -17.14 54.37 27.97
C THR A 35 -16.01 53.34 27.89
N ALA A 36 -15.58 52.77 29.02
CA ALA A 36 -14.61 51.69 29.03
C ALA A 36 -15.11 50.44 28.28
N ASN A 37 -16.34 50.00 28.56
CA ASN A 37 -16.95 48.87 27.87
C ASN A 37 -17.15 49.13 26.38
N ILE A 38 -17.63 50.32 25.98
CA ILE A 38 -17.78 50.68 24.56
C ILE A 38 -16.43 50.59 23.84
N LYS A 39 -15.36 51.15 24.42
CA LYS A 39 -14.01 51.06 23.85
C LYS A 39 -13.53 49.61 23.77
N GLY A 40 -13.75 48.83 24.83
CA GLY A 40 -13.42 47.40 24.89
C GLY A 40 -14.14 46.59 23.81
N LEU A 41 -15.46 46.73 23.70
CA LEU A 41 -16.28 46.05 22.69
C LEU A 41 -15.95 46.49 21.26
N THR A 42 -15.59 47.77 21.06
CA THR A 42 -15.15 48.26 19.75
C THR A 42 -13.83 47.61 19.34
N GLN A 43 -12.88 47.46 20.26
CA GLN A 43 -11.64 46.73 20.00
C GLN A 43 -11.89 45.23 19.81
N ALA A 44 -12.78 44.63 20.60
CA ALA A 44 -13.19 43.25 20.46
C ALA A 44 -13.81 42.96 19.07
N SER A 45 -14.58 43.90 18.51
CA SER A 45 -15.10 43.80 17.15
C SER A 45 -13.98 43.80 16.10
N ARG A 46 -12.93 44.62 16.28
CA ARG A 46 -11.75 44.57 15.40
C ARG A 46 -11.01 43.23 15.53
N ASN A 47 -10.78 42.76 16.75
CA ASN A 47 -10.17 41.46 16.99
C ASN A 47 -10.98 40.32 16.33
N ALA A 48 -12.32 40.38 16.36
CA ALA A 48 -13.17 39.41 15.68
C ALA A 48 -13.00 39.46 14.14
N ASN A 49 -12.84 40.64 13.54
CA ASN A 49 -12.51 40.79 12.12
C ASN A 49 -11.12 40.22 11.79
N ASP A 50 -10.14 40.38 12.69
CA ASP A 50 -8.83 39.73 12.54
C ASP A 50 -8.96 38.21 12.60
N GLY A 51 -9.82 37.69 13.48
CA GLY A 51 -10.16 36.27 13.56
C GLY A 51 -10.76 35.72 12.27
N ILE A 52 -11.67 36.46 11.63
CA ILE A 52 -12.20 36.12 10.29
C ILE A 52 -11.07 36.10 9.25
N SER A 53 -10.19 37.11 9.28
CA SER A 53 -9.06 37.21 8.32
C SER A 53 -8.08 36.04 8.44
N VAL A 54 -7.79 35.58 9.67
CA VAL A 54 -7.00 34.37 9.93
C VAL A 54 -7.70 33.14 9.37
N ALA A 55 -8.99 32.97 9.65
CA ALA A 55 -9.76 31.83 9.19
C ALA A 55 -9.83 31.78 7.65
N GLN A 56 -10.05 32.92 6.99
CA GLN A 56 -10.07 33.02 5.52
C GLN A 56 -8.70 32.76 4.88
N THR A 57 -7.62 33.26 5.48
CA THR A 57 -6.26 32.99 5.01
C THR A 57 -5.94 31.49 5.11
N THR A 58 -6.34 30.87 6.21
CA THR A 58 -6.14 29.43 6.45
C THR A 58 -7.01 28.60 5.49
N GLU A 59 -8.27 28.98 5.29
CA GLU A 59 -9.17 28.32 4.34
C GLU A 59 -8.67 28.42 2.90
N GLY A 60 -8.11 29.56 2.49
CA GLY A 60 -7.47 29.73 1.19
C GLY A 60 -6.31 28.74 0.98
N ALA A 61 -5.44 28.59 1.98
CA ALA A 61 -4.36 27.60 1.92
C ALA A 61 -4.88 26.15 1.89
N LEU A 62 -5.94 25.84 2.66
CA LEU A 62 -6.57 24.53 2.63
C LEU A 62 -7.25 24.23 1.28
N ASN A 63 -7.77 25.24 0.58
CA ASN A 63 -8.29 25.07 -0.78
C ASN A 63 -7.18 24.67 -1.76
N GLU A 64 -5.99 25.29 -1.66
CA GLU A 64 -4.83 24.89 -2.48
C GLU A 64 -4.36 23.46 -2.16
N ILE A 65 -4.33 23.09 -0.88
CA ILE A 65 -4.03 21.71 -0.48
C ILE A 65 -5.08 20.73 -1.04
N ASN A 66 -6.37 21.08 -0.97
CA ASN A 66 -7.45 20.27 -1.51
C ASN A 66 -7.32 20.08 -3.04
N ASN A 67 -6.99 21.13 -3.79
CA ASN A 67 -6.73 21.06 -5.23
C ASN A 67 -5.55 20.12 -5.55
N ASN A 68 -4.45 20.22 -4.79
CA ASN A 68 -3.31 19.31 -4.98
C ASN A 68 -3.67 17.85 -4.66
N LEU A 69 -4.45 17.60 -3.60
CA LEU A 69 -4.92 16.24 -3.27
C LEU A 69 -5.86 15.68 -4.34
N GLN A 70 -6.76 16.49 -4.90
CA GLN A 70 -7.60 16.07 -6.03
C GLN A 70 -6.74 15.69 -7.24
N ARG A 71 -5.70 16.47 -7.55
CA ARG A 71 -4.76 16.13 -8.62
C ARG A 71 -4.00 14.83 -8.36
N VAL A 72 -3.52 14.63 -7.13
CA VAL A 72 -2.88 13.35 -6.72
C VAL A 72 -3.85 12.18 -6.88
N ARG A 73 -5.14 12.39 -6.57
CA ARG A 73 -6.19 11.38 -6.79
C ARG A 73 -6.36 11.03 -8.26
N GLU A 74 -6.45 12.02 -9.15
CA GLU A 74 -6.53 11.80 -10.60
C GLU A 74 -5.35 10.99 -11.13
N LEU A 75 -4.13 11.38 -10.74
CA LEU A 75 -2.89 10.70 -11.10
C LEU A 75 -2.86 9.25 -10.60
N THR A 76 -3.36 9.02 -9.39
CA THR A 76 -3.46 7.67 -8.80
C THR A 76 -4.47 6.80 -9.56
N VAL A 77 -5.62 7.35 -9.97
CA VAL A 77 -6.58 6.65 -10.82
C VAL A 77 -5.94 6.31 -12.18
N GLN A 78 -5.22 7.27 -12.77
CA GLN A 78 -4.51 7.05 -14.03
C GLN A 78 -3.49 5.92 -13.90
N ALA A 79 -2.69 5.92 -12.84
CA ALA A 79 -1.68 4.89 -12.58
C ALA A 79 -2.25 3.49 -12.33
N THR A 80 -3.47 3.40 -11.79
CA THR A 80 -4.13 2.11 -11.52
C THR A 80 -4.51 1.37 -12.83
N ASN A 81 -4.46 2.04 -13.98
CA ASN A 81 -4.73 1.39 -15.26
C ASN A 81 -3.56 0.46 -15.67
N GLY A 82 -3.85 -0.82 -15.91
CA GLY A 82 -2.85 -1.86 -16.22
C GLY A 82 -2.17 -1.71 -17.59
N THR A 83 -2.58 -0.73 -18.41
CA THR A 83 -1.95 -0.44 -19.70
C THR A 83 -0.76 0.50 -19.62
N ASN A 84 -0.51 1.12 -18.47
CA ASN A 84 0.61 2.03 -18.32
C ASN A 84 1.94 1.27 -18.35
N SER A 85 2.94 1.86 -19.02
CA SER A 85 4.30 1.35 -18.96
C SER A 85 4.97 1.72 -17.63
N ASP A 86 6.09 1.03 -17.33
CA ASP A 86 6.88 1.34 -16.14
C ASP A 86 7.42 2.79 -16.13
N SER A 87 7.71 3.36 -17.30
CA SER A 87 8.12 4.76 -17.47
C SER A 87 6.97 5.76 -17.26
N ASP A 88 5.74 5.39 -17.64
CA ASP A 88 4.56 6.24 -17.42
C ASP A 88 4.28 6.34 -15.91
N LEU A 89 4.31 5.21 -15.20
CA LEU A 89 4.10 5.17 -13.76
C LEU A 89 5.14 6.01 -13.00
N SER A 90 6.40 6.00 -13.43
CA SER A 90 7.46 6.81 -12.83
C SER A 90 7.24 8.31 -13.06
N SER A 91 6.78 8.69 -14.24
CA SER A 91 6.44 10.08 -14.55
C SER A 91 5.25 10.57 -13.73
N ILE A 92 4.22 9.72 -13.55
CA ILE A 92 3.06 10.01 -12.71
C ILE A 92 3.49 10.14 -11.23
N GLN A 93 4.34 9.23 -10.73
CA GLN A 93 4.85 9.31 -9.37
C GLN A 93 5.67 10.58 -9.13
N ALA A 94 6.49 11.01 -10.09
CA ALA A 94 7.22 12.26 -9.99
C ALA A 94 6.29 13.48 -9.86
N GLU A 95 5.20 13.52 -10.63
CA GLU A 95 4.18 14.57 -10.48
C GLU A 95 3.50 14.48 -9.10
N ILE A 96 3.15 13.28 -8.63
CA ILE A 96 2.57 13.09 -7.29
C ILE A 96 3.51 13.61 -6.21
N THR A 97 4.81 13.28 -6.26
CA THR A 97 5.81 13.75 -5.29
C THR A 97 5.87 15.28 -5.28
N GLN A 98 5.89 15.94 -6.44
CA GLN A 98 5.88 17.40 -6.52
C GLN A 98 4.60 18.02 -5.89
N ARG A 99 3.44 17.36 -6.04
CA ARG A 99 2.19 17.81 -5.42
C ARG A 99 2.22 17.65 -3.89
N LEU A 100 2.82 16.59 -3.38
CA LEU A 100 3.00 16.39 -1.94
C LEU A 100 3.98 17.41 -1.35
N GLU A 101 5.10 17.66 -2.04
CA GLU A 101 6.06 18.73 -1.66
C GLU A 101 5.39 20.11 -1.67
N GLU A 102 4.49 20.37 -2.62
CA GLU A 102 3.73 21.63 -2.66
C GLU A 102 2.75 21.74 -1.50
N ILE A 103 2.10 20.65 -1.08
CA ILE A 103 1.26 20.62 0.12
C ILE A 103 2.09 20.98 1.36
N ASP A 104 3.26 20.36 1.52
CA ASP A 104 4.18 20.67 2.62
C ASP A 104 4.62 22.13 2.58
N ARG A 105 4.97 22.64 1.39
CA ARG A 105 5.36 24.04 1.19
C ARG A 105 4.25 25.01 1.59
N VAL A 106 3.02 24.79 1.11
CA VAL A 106 1.86 25.64 1.45
C VAL A 106 1.63 25.61 2.96
N SER A 107 1.71 24.45 3.59
CA SER A 107 1.54 24.28 5.03
C SER A 107 2.58 25.05 5.86
N GLU A 108 3.86 24.90 5.51
CA GLU A 108 4.97 25.51 6.22
C GLU A 108 5.09 27.01 5.97
N GLN A 109 4.65 27.49 4.81
CA GLN A 109 4.84 28.88 4.41
C GLN A 109 3.66 29.77 4.78
N THR A 110 2.43 29.25 4.77
CA THR A 110 1.22 30.06 5.05
C THR A 110 1.28 30.64 6.46
N GLN A 111 1.17 31.97 6.52
CA GLN A 111 1.19 32.71 7.77
C GLN A 111 0.20 33.86 7.77
N PHE A 112 -0.28 34.21 8.96
CA PHE A 112 -0.98 35.46 9.21
C PHE A 112 -0.26 36.22 10.33
N ASN A 113 0.18 37.44 10.04
CA ASN A 113 0.93 38.28 11.00
C ASN A 113 2.11 37.55 11.68
N GLY A 114 2.85 36.74 10.92
CA GLY A 114 3.98 35.95 11.42
C GLY A 114 3.62 34.63 12.12
N VAL A 115 2.34 34.36 12.38
CA VAL A 115 1.89 33.08 12.95
C VAL A 115 1.64 32.08 11.83
N LYS A 116 2.26 30.90 11.93
CA LYS A 116 2.07 29.79 10.99
C LYS A 116 0.76 29.08 11.28
N VAL A 117 -0.17 29.11 10.32
CA VAL A 117 -1.56 28.67 10.54
C VAL A 117 -1.78 27.17 10.30
N LEU A 118 -0.86 26.51 9.59
CA LEU A 118 -0.95 25.08 9.23
C LEU A 118 0.29 24.26 9.59
N ALA A 119 1.35 24.89 10.13
CA ALA A 119 2.62 24.21 10.38
C ALA A 119 2.66 23.45 11.71
N GLU A 120 1.80 23.80 12.67
CA GLU A 120 1.75 23.22 14.00
C GLU A 120 0.32 23.20 14.54
N ASN A 121 0.07 22.28 15.49
CA ASN A 121 -1.19 22.28 16.23
C ASN A 121 -1.15 23.39 17.26
N ASN A 122 -2.07 24.34 17.16
CA ASN A 122 -2.13 25.46 18.09
C ASN A 122 -3.58 25.95 18.26
N GLU A 123 -3.86 26.57 19.40
CA GLU A 123 -5.13 27.23 19.68
C GLU A 123 -4.93 28.74 19.66
N MET A 124 -5.63 29.42 18.75
CA MET A 124 -5.64 30.89 18.72
C MET A 124 -6.91 31.41 19.38
N LYS A 125 -6.77 32.00 20.57
CA LYS A 125 -7.89 32.59 21.32
C LYS A 125 -8.04 34.06 20.95
N ILE A 126 -9.18 34.39 20.36
CA ILE A 126 -9.53 35.76 19.98
C ILE A 126 -10.49 36.33 21.02
N GLN A 127 -10.07 37.39 21.71
CA GLN A 127 -10.90 38.12 22.66
C GLN A 127 -11.98 38.91 21.92
N VAL A 128 -13.24 38.50 22.09
CA VAL A 128 -14.43 39.05 21.42
C VAL A 128 -15.42 39.67 22.41
N GLY A 129 -14.96 40.07 23.59
CA GLY A 129 -15.76 40.75 24.59
C GLY A 129 -14.94 41.72 25.43
N ALA A 130 -15.62 42.44 26.33
CA ALA A 130 -15.00 43.47 27.16
C ALA A 130 -14.41 42.92 28.47
N ASN A 131 -14.77 41.69 28.86
CA ASN A 131 -14.28 41.05 30.08
C ASN A 131 -13.35 39.87 29.76
N ASP A 132 -12.42 39.60 30.66
CA ASP A 132 -11.48 38.49 30.52
C ASP A 132 -12.20 37.15 30.33
N GLY A 133 -11.71 36.35 29.38
CA GLY A 133 -12.25 35.01 29.09
C GLY A 133 -13.39 34.97 28.05
N GLU A 134 -13.89 36.12 27.60
CA GLU A 134 -14.86 36.22 26.50
C GLU A 134 -14.18 35.98 25.13
N THR A 135 -13.73 34.75 24.89
CA THR A 135 -12.95 34.39 23.69
C THR A 135 -13.65 33.40 22.76
N ILE A 136 -13.37 33.52 21.46
CA ILE A 136 -13.62 32.47 20.47
C ILE A 136 -12.26 31.86 20.11
N THR A 137 -12.18 30.52 20.13
CA THR A 137 -10.94 29.80 19.82
C THR A 137 -10.98 29.32 18.37
N ILE A 138 -9.89 29.56 17.64
CA ILE A 138 -9.61 28.97 16.34
C ILE A 138 -8.63 27.82 16.56
N ASN A 139 -9.00 26.62 16.16
CA ASN A 139 -8.13 25.46 16.23
C ASN A 139 -7.29 25.40 14.94
N LEU A 140 -6.00 25.68 15.06
CA LEU A 140 -5.03 25.53 13.99
C LEU A 140 -4.46 24.12 14.07
N ALA A 141 -4.47 23.40 12.95
CA ALA A 141 -4.01 22.04 12.88
C ALA A 141 -2.84 21.94 11.90
N LYS A 142 -1.86 21.10 12.25
CA LYS A 142 -0.78 20.74 11.34
C LYS A 142 -1.35 19.95 10.17
N ILE A 143 -1.10 20.42 8.94
CA ILE A 143 -1.51 19.73 7.71
C ILE A 143 -0.31 19.62 6.77
N ASP A 144 0.36 18.49 6.79
CA ASP A 144 1.49 18.13 5.92
C ASP A 144 1.24 16.73 5.35
N ALA A 145 2.03 16.28 4.37
CA ALA A 145 1.91 14.96 3.77
C ALA A 145 1.89 13.87 4.87
N LYS A 146 2.69 14.04 5.93
CA LYS A 146 2.75 13.10 7.05
C LYS A 146 1.46 13.01 7.87
N THR A 147 0.92 14.12 8.32
CA THR A 147 -0.33 14.19 9.11
C THR A 147 -1.54 13.81 8.28
N LEU A 148 -1.50 14.01 6.96
CA LEU A 148 -2.48 13.51 6.00
C LEU A 148 -2.38 11.99 5.79
N GLY A 149 -1.27 11.36 6.16
CA GLY A 149 -1.04 9.91 5.98
C GLY A 149 -0.50 9.54 4.60
N LEU A 150 0.15 10.50 3.94
CA LEU A 150 0.75 10.40 2.62
C LEU A 150 2.29 10.34 2.69
N ASP A 151 2.86 10.13 3.88
CA ASP A 151 4.29 9.92 4.06
C ASP A 151 4.73 8.66 3.30
N GLY A 152 5.69 8.80 2.39
CA GLY A 152 6.11 7.71 1.51
C GLY A 152 5.04 7.24 0.52
N PHE A 153 4.03 8.07 0.21
CA PHE A 153 3.00 7.72 -0.76
C PHE A 153 3.62 7.42 -2.13
N ASN A 154 3.42 6.18 -2.58
CA ASN A 154 4.07 5.66 -3.77
C ASN A 154 3.14 4.73 -4.57
N ILE A 155 2.96 5.01 -5.86
CA ILE A 155 2.15 4.24 -6.82
C ILE A 155 2.98 3.43 -7.82
N ASP A 156 4.30 3.52 -7.78
CA ASP A 156 5.22 2.75 -8.64
C ASP A 156 6.32 2.02 -7.85
N GLY A 157 6.16 1.99 -6.53
CA GLY A 157 7.09 1.43 -5.56
C GLY A 157 7.30 -0.08 -5.68
N ALA A 158 8.27 -0.56 -4.91
CA ALA A 158 8.69 -1.95 -4.90
C ALA A 158 7.52 -2.88 -4.58
N GLN A 159 7.25 -3.82 -5.49
CA GLN A 159 6.23 -4.86 -5.35
C GLN A 159 6.92 -6.20 -5.08
N LYS A 160 6.25 -7.15 -4.43
CA LYS A 160 6.82 -8.49 -4.27
C LYS A 160 7.13 -9.07 -5.65
N ALA A 161 8.38 -9.47 -5.88
CA ALA A 161 8.74 -10.10 -7.14
C ALA A 161 8.07 -11.47 -7.22
N THR A 162 7.59 -11.84 -8.40
CA THR A 162 7.07 -13.18 -8.70
C THR A 162 8.03 -13.96 -9.58
N GLY A 163 7.92 -15.29 -9.60
CA GLY A 163 8.73 -16.11 -10.51
C GLY A 163 8.56 -15.70 -11.98
N SER A 164 7.35 -15.29 -12.36
CA SER A 164 7.07 -14.74 -13.69
C SER A 164 7.80 -13.43 -13.98
N ASP A 165 8.02 -12.57 -12.99
CA ASP A 165 8.82 -11.34 -13.15
C ASP A 165 10.28 -11.67 -13.45
N LEU A 166 10.86 -12.65 -12.74
CA LEU A 166 12.24 -13.09 -12.95
C LEU A 166 12.44 -13.61 -14.38
N ILE A 167 11.53 -14.45 -14.86
CA ILE A 167 11.61 -15.01 -16.22
C ILE A 167 11.37 -13.91 -17.27
N SER A 168 10.30 -13.13 -17.14
CA SER A 168 9.89 -12.17 -18.18
C SER A 168 10.78 -10.93 -18.24
N LYS A 169 11.12 -10.33 -17.08
CA LYS A 169 11.86 -9.07 -16.96
C LYS A 169 13.37 -9.25 -16.88
N PHE A 170 13.83 -10.33 -16.23
CA PHE A 170 15.27 -10.57 -16.02
C PHE A 170 15.85 -11.72 -16.85
N LYS A 171 15.03 -12.42 -17.65
CA LYS A 171 15.44 -13.58 -18.45
C LYS A 171 16.08 -14.66 -17.56
N ALA A 172 15.47 -14.90 -16.40
CA ALA A 172 15.95 -15.91 -15.47
C ALA A 172 15.99 -17.29 -16.14
N THR A 173 17.08 -18.01 -15.89
CA THR A 173 17.24 -19.42 -16.25
C THR A 173 16.98 -20.28 -15.02
N GLY A 174 17.01 -21.62 -15.12
CA GLY A 174 16.87 -22.51 -13.96
C GLY A 174 15.79 -23.59 -14.15
N THR A 175 15.15 -23.99 -13.07
CA THR A 175 14.19 -25.11 -13.07
C THR A 175 12.93 -24.84 -12.27
N ASP A 176 11.81 -25.34 -12.77
CA ASP A 176 10.62 -25.61 -11.97
C ASP A 176 10.77 -26.99 -11.29
N ASN A 177 10.38 -27.08 -10.02
CA ASN A 177 10.57 -28.27 -9.20
C ASN A 177 9.23 -28.96 -8.94
N TYR A 178 9.19 -30.28 -9.10
CA TYR A 178 7.99 -31.10 -9.00
C TYR A 178 8.22 -32.33 -8.12
N ASP A 179 7.16 -32.76 -7.45
CA ASP A 179 7.06 -34.03 -6.73
C ASP A 179 6.08 -34.96 -7.47
N VAL A 180 6.52 -36.18 -7.78
CA VAL A 180 5.71 -37.23 -8.39
C VAL A 180 5.77 -38.44 -7.48
N GLY A 181 4.75 -38.64 -6.66
CA GLY A 181 4.66 -39.82 -5.79
C GLY A 181 5.76 -39.92 -4.71
N GLY A 182 6.41 -38.81 -4.36
CA GLY A 182 7.54 -38.76 -3.40
C GLY A 182 8.91 -38.64 -4.06
N ASP A 183 8.99 -38.80 -5.39
CA ASP A 183 10.22 -38.58 -6.16
C ASP A 183 10.28 -37.15 -6.69
N ALA A 184 11.43 -36.50 -6.51
CA ALA A 184 11.64 -35.12 -6.95
C ALA A 184 12.20 -35.04 -8.37
N TYR A 185 11.60 -34.15 -9.15
CA TYR A 185 11.95 -33.87 -10.54
C TYR A 185 12.12 -32.37 -10.76
N THR A 186 12.92 -32.01 -11.76
CA THR A 186 13.14 -30.63 -12.18
C THR A 186 12.83 -30.50 -13.67
N VAL A 187 12.22 -29.40 -14.05
CA VAL A 187 11.91 -29.05 -15.44
C VAL A 187 12.61 -27.76 -15.78
N ASN A 188 13.51 -27.77 -16.75
CA ASN A 188 14.22 -26.56 -17.15
C ASN A 188 13.26 -25.53 -17.75
N VAL A 189 13.33 -24.28 -17.28
CA VAL A 189 12.39 -23.21 -17.68
C VAL A 189 12.55 -22.76 -19.13
N ASP A 190 13.72 -22.99 -19.74
CA ASP A 190 14.02 -22.61 -21.12
C ASP A 190 13.79 -23.76 -22.10
N SER A 191 14.34 -24.94 -21.79
CA SER A 191 14.34 -26.09 -22.70
C SER A 191 13.16 -27.04 -22.48
N GLY A 192 12.48 -26.97 -21.34
CA GLY A 192 11.44 -27.93 -20.93
C GLY A 192 11.96 -29.33 -20.61
N ALA A 193 13.29 -29.52 -20.58
CA ALA A 193 13.90 -30.81 -20.27
C ALA A 193 13.65 -31.21 -18.82
N VAL A 194 13.23 -32.46 -18.62
CA VAL A 194 12.94 -33.04 -17.31
C VAL A 194 14.15 -33.83 -16.80
N LYS A 195 14.56 -33.58 -15.56
CA LYS A 195 15.66 -34.28 -14.88
C LYS A 195 15.30 -34.74 -13.47
N ASP A 196 15.94 -35.79 -12.98
CA ASP A 196 15.89 -36.16 -11.55
C ASP A 196 16.81 -35.26 -10.69
N THR A 197 16.78 -35.46 -9.37
CA THR A 197 17.64 -34.75 -8.41
C THR A 197 19.14 -35.03 -8.57
N THR A 198 19.51 -36.06 -9.32
CA THR A 198 20.92 -36.40 -9.61
C THR A 198 21.40 -35.85 -10.95
N GLY A 199 20.51 -35.19 -11.70
CA GLY A 199 20.81 -34.54 -12.98
C GLY A 199 20.62 -35.43 -14.21
N ASN A 200 20.11 -36.65 -14.07
CA ASN A 200 19.85 -37.55 -15.20
C ASN A 200 18.61 -37.09 -15.97
N ASP A 201 18.65 -37.23 -17.29
CA ASP A 201 17.49 -36.99 -18.14
C ASP A 201 16.40 -38.03 -17.88
N ILE A 202 15.15 -37.57 -17.87
CA ILE A 202 13.98 -38.43 -17.73
C ILE A 202 13.35 -38.67 -19.09
N PHE A 203 12.94 -39.91 -19.30
CA PHE A 203 12.25 -40.39 -20.47
C PHE A 203 10.93 -41.06 -20.07
N VAL A 204 9.98 -41.05 -21.00
CA VAL A 204 8.76 -41.83 -20.94
C VAL A 204 9.02 -43.16 -21.62
N SER A 205 8.89 -44.23 -20.85
CA SER A 205 9.01 -45.60 -21.31
C SER A 205 8.01 -45.87 -22.44
N ALA A 206 8.51 -46.30 -23.59
CA ALA A 206 7.66 -46.66 -24.72
C ALA A 206 6.80 -47.91 -24.45
N ALA A 207 7.11 -48.68 -23.40
CA ALA A 207 6.43 -49.94 -23.09
C ALA A 207 5.15 -49.76 -22.25
N ASP A 208 5.17 -48.83 -21.29
CA ASP A 208 4.13 -48.67 -20.28
C ASP A 208 3.83 -47.20 -19.91
N GLY A 209 4.55 -46.25 -20.50
CA GLY A 209 4.38 -44.83 -20.20
C GLY A 209 4.98 -44.37 -18.87
N SER A 210 5.71 -45.24 -18.15
CA SER A 210 6.34 -44.87 -16.89
C SER A 210 7.53 -43.90 -17.10
N LEU A 211 7.83 -43.10 -16.09
CA LEU A 211 9.06 -42.29 -16.08
C LEU A 211 10.28 -43.20 -15.81
N THR A 212 11.37 -42.97 -16.55
CA THR A 212 12.63 -43.73 -16.43
C THR A 212 13.84 -42.86 -16.77
N THR A 213 15.00 -43.15 -16.19
CA THR A 213 16.26 -42.46 -16.52
C THR A 213 16.99 -43.07 -17.72
N LYS A 214 16.42 -44.13 -18.32
CA LYS A 214 16.99 -44.81 -19.49
C LYS A 214 16.44 -44.22 -20.78
N SER A 215 17.32 -43.98 -21.75
CA SER A 215 16.94 -43.51 -23.08
C SER A 215 16.37 -44.60 -24.00
N ASP A 216 16.38 -45.86 -23.59
CA ASP A 216 15.83 -47.00 -24.34
C ASP A 216 15.12 -48.02 -23.43
N THR A 217 14.42 -48.98 -24.05
CA THR A 217 13.65 -50.03 -23.38
C THR A 217 14.46 -51.30 -23.08
N ASN A 218 15.78 -51.21 -22.95
CA ASN A 218 16.64 -52.39 -22.76
C ASN A 218 16.25 -53.19 -21.50
N ILE A 219 16.01 -54.50 -21.70
CA ILE A 219 15.50 -55.44 -20.70
C ILE A 219 16.62 -55.99 -19.79
N ALA A 220 17.90 -55.78 -20.13
CA ALA A 220 19.01 -56.24 -19.30
C ALA A 220 19.15 -55.44 -17.99
N GLY A 221 19.36 -56.16 -16.88
CA GLY A 221 19.60 -55.61 -15.53
C GLY A 221 18.54 -55.98 -14.49
N THR A 222 18.60 -55.33 -13.33
CA THR A 222 17.64 -55.58 -12.24
C THR A 222 16.31 -54.86 -12.50
N GLY A 223 15.18 -55.57 -12.50
CA GLY A 223 13.86 -54.96 -12.32
C GLY A 223 12.96 -54.74 -13.55
N ILE A 224 13.41 -55.01 -14.78
CA ILE A 224 12.48 -55.10 -15.94
C ILE A 224 12.27 -56.58 -16.25
N ASP A 225 11.04 -57.05 -16.04
CA ASP A 225 10.54 -58.42 -16.26
C ASP A 225 11.26 -59.58 -15.58
N ALA A 226 12.46 -59.39 -15.01
CA ALA A 226 13.22 -60.46 -14.35
C ALA A 226 12.37 -61.21 -13.31
N THR A 227 11.60 -60.50 -12.49
CA THR A 227 10.71 -61.09 -11.47
C THR A 227 9.51 -61.81 -12.08
N ALA A 228 8.91 -61.25 -13.13
CA ALA A 228 7.72 -61.81 -13.77
C ALA A 228 8.07 -63.03 -14.64
N LEU A 229 9.23 -62.99 -15.32
CA LEU A 229 9.81 -64.11 -16.06
C LEU A 229 10.23 -65.23 -15.09
N ALA A 230 10.87 -64.89 -13.95
CA ALA A 230 11.15 -65.86 -12.89
C ALA A 230 9.87 -66.55 -12.41
N ALA A 231 8.82 -65.77 -12.13
CA ALA A 231 7.53 -66.29 -11.69
C ALA A 231 6.90 -67.25 -12.71
N ALA A 232 6.98 -66.93 -14.01
CA ALA A 232 6.48 -67.79 -15.09
C ALA A 232 7.29 -69.10 -15.24
N ALA A 233 8.58 -69.07 -14.88
CA ALA A 233 9.49 -70.20 -15.01
C ALA A 233 9.59 -71.10 -13.76
N LYS A 234 8.92 -70.77 -12.64
CA LYS A 234 9.04 -71.52 -11.37
C LYS A 234 8.85 -73.02 -11.53
N ASN A 235 9.77 -73.80 -10.96
CA ASN A 235 9.75 -75.27 -10.92
C ASN A 235 9.66 -75.96 -12.30
N LYS A 236 10.02 -75.27 -13.39
CA LYS A 236 10.06 -75.88 -14.72
C LYS A 236 11.28 -76.79 -14.84
N ALA A 237 11.06 -78.02 -15.27
CA ALA A 237 12.14 -78.98 -15.53
C ALA A 237 12.97 -78.55 -16.74
N GLN A 238 14.13 -79.17 -16.96
CA GLN A 238 14.93 -78.90 -18.16
C GLN A 238 14.15 -79.29 -19.43
N ASN A 239 14.24 -78.46 -20.47
CA ASN A 239 13.53 -78.55 -21.74
C ASN A 239 12.01 -78.32 -21.66
N ASP A 240 11.49 -77.90 -20.51
CA ASP A 240 10.11 -77.44 -20.40
C ASP A 240 9.91 -76.15 -21.19
N LYS A 241 8.73 -76.06 -21.80
CA LYS A 241 8.27 -74.87 -22.51
C LYS A 241 7.30 -74.06 -21.65
N PHE A 242 7.42 -72.75 -21.72
CA PHE A 242 6.48 -71.82 -21.09
C PHE A 242 6.37 -70.54 -21.92
N THR A 243 5.24 -69.84 -21.81
CA THR A 243 5.02 -68.59 -22.53
C THR A 243 5.07 -67.42 -21.57
N PHE A 244 5.82 -66.38 -21.93
CA PHE A 244 5.87 -65.12 -21.19
C PHE A 244 5.82 -63.96 -22.20
N ASN A 245 4.94 -62.98 -21.98
CA ASN A 245 4.71 -61.84 -22.88
C ASN A 245 4.61 -62.22 -24.37
N GLY A 246 3.91 -63.33 -24.67
CA GLY A 246 3.68 -63.81 -26.03
C GLY A 246 4.87 -64.53 -26.70
N VAL A 247 5.99 -64.70 -25.99
CA VAL A 247 7.18 -65.43 -26.46
C VAL A 247 7.24 -66.81 -25.80
N GLU A 248 7.52 -67.87 -26.59
CA GLU A 248 7.78 -69.22 -26.07
C GLU A 248 9.25 -69.32 -25.61
N PHE A 249 9.44 -69.59 -24.33
CA PHE A 249 10.72 -69.88 -23.72
C PHE A 249 10.87 -71.39 -23.53
N THR A 250 12.08 -71.89 -23.70
CA THR A 250 12.48 -73.24 -23.33
C THR A 250 13.53 -73.16 -22.24
N THR A 251 13.37 -73.92 -21.16
CA THR A 251 14.37 -74.00 -20.09
C THR A 251 15.61 -74.77 -20.56
N THR A 252 16.77 -74.11 -20.56
CA THR A 252 18.07 -74.74 -20.86
C THR A 252 18.61 -75.46 -19.63
N THR A 253 18.35 -74.93 -18.44
CA THR A 253 18.55 -75.56 -17.14
C THR A 253 17.23 -75.58 -16.37
N ALA A 254 17.04 -76.55 -15.47
CA ALA A 254 15.85 -76.57 -14.60
C ALA A 254 15.79 -75.28 -13.77
N ALA A 255 14.62 -74.66 -13.75
CA ALA A 255 14.36 -73.49 -12.91
C ALA A 255 14.10 -73.92 -11.47
N ASP A 256 14.69 -73.22 -10.51
CA ASP A 256 14.44 -73.50 -9.09
C ASP A 256 13.03 -73.08 -8.65
N GLY A 257 12.72 -73.27 -7.36
CA GLY A 257 11.42 -72.90 -6.78
C GLY A 257 11.09 -71.40 -6.87
N ASN A 258 12.08 -70.58 -7.17
CA ASN A 258 12.00 -69.13 -7.23
C ASN A 258 12.09 -68.61 -8.66
N GLY A 259 12.40 -69.48 -9.62
CA GLY A 259 12.49 -69.15 -11.05
C GLY A 259 13.86 -68.67 -11.48
N ASN A 260 14.92 -68.95 -10.71
CA ASN A 260 16.29 -68.77 -11.18
C ASN A 260 16.64 -69.90 -12.14
N GLY A 261 17.26 -69.55 -13.27
CA GLY A 261 17.54 -70.52 -14.33
C GLY A 261 18.01 -69.85 -15.61
N VAL A 262 18.35 -70.69 -16.58
CA VAL A 262 18.75 -70.26 -17.93
C VAL A 262 17.68 -70.70 -18.91
N TYR A 263 17.20 -69.75 -19.70
CA TYR A 263 16.10 -69.93 -20.66
C TYR A 263 16.58 -69.51 -22.05
N SER A 264 16.07 -70.16 -23.08
CA SER A 264 16.30 -69.78 -24.47
C SER A 264 14.98 -69.43 -25.15
N ALA A 265 14.96 -68.35 -25.92
CA ALA A 265 13.83 -67.97 -26.77
C ALA A 265 14.32 -67.44 -28.13
N GLU A 266 13.47 -67.52 -29.15
CA GLU A 266 13.73 -66.93 -30.46
C GLU A 266 13.09 -65.53 -30.53
N ILE A 267 13.91 -64.49 -30.67
CA ILE A 267 13.48 -63.08 -30.75
C ILE A 267 13.92 -62.54 -32.11
N ASP A 268 12.99 -62.05 -32.93
CA ASP A 268 13.24 -61.56 -34.29
C ASP A 268 14.11 -62.50 -35.16
N GLY A 269 13.91 -63.82 -35.03
CA GLY A 269 14.67 -64.83 -35.77
C GLY A 269 16.06 -65.15 -35.22
N LYS A 270 16.43 -64.63 -34.03
CA LYS A 270 17.70 -64.91 -33.35
C LYS A 270 17.46 -65.68 -32.06
N SER A 271 18.30 -66.68 -31.78
CA SER A 271 18.28 -67.39 -30.50
C SER A 271 18.96 -66.55 -29.41
N VAL A 272 18.20 -66.17 -28.38
CA VAL A 272 18.70 -65.38 -27.25
C VAL A 272 18.59 -66.20 -25.96
N THR A 273 19.66 -66.21 -25.17
CA THR A 273 19.69 -66.82 -23.84
C THR A 273 19.39 -65.78 -22.77
N PHE A 274 18.47 -66.08 -21.87
CA PHE A 274 18.03 -65.28 -20.73
C PHE A 274 18.46 -65.99 -19.45
N THR A 275 19.30 -65.36 -18.64
CA THR A 275 19.74 -65.88 -17.35
C THR A 275 19.10 -65.05 -16.25
N VAL A 276 18.25 -65.68 -15.45
CA VAL A 276 17.64 -65.06 -14.28
C VAL A 276 18.35 -65.52 -13.01
N THR A 277 18.81 -64.58 -12.20
CA THR A 277 19.43 -64.82 -10.89
C THR A 277 18.75 -64.00 -9.79
N ASP A 278 18.94 -64.41 -8.53
CA ASP A 278 18.50 -63.68 -7.33
C ASP A 278 17.00 -63.37 -7.26
N ALA A 279 16.15 -64.23 -7.84
CA ALA A 279 14.70 -64.09 -7.88
C ALA A 279 14.04 -63.98 -6.48
N ASP A 280 14.71 -64.47 -5.44
CA ASP A 280 14.30 -64.40 -4.03
C ASP A 280 14.45 -63.03 -3.38
N LYS A 281 15.22 -62.13 -4.00
CA LYS A 281 15.53 -60.81 -3.46
C LYS A 281 15.20 -59.75 -4.50
N LYS A 282 16.06 -59.63 -5.50
CA LYS A 282 15.95 -58.67 -6.59
C LYS A 282 16.36 -59.38 -7.85
N ALA A 283 15.39 -59.97 -8.53
CA ALA A 283 15.62 -60.70 -9.76
C ALA A 283 16.45 -59.86 -10.74
N SER A 284 17.55 -60.44 -11.19
CA SER A 284 18.44 -59.88 -12.21
C SER A 284 18.29 -60.71 -13.48
N LEU A 285 18.17 -60.03 -14.62
CA LEU A 285 18.10 -60.67 -15.91
C LEU A 285 19.28 -60.26 -16.79
N ILE A 286 20.02 -61.25 -17.28
CA ILE A 286 21.14 -61.09 -18.21
C ILE A 286 20.76 -61.78 -19.52
N THR A 287 20.97 -61.12 -20.65
CA THR A 287 20.70 -61.67 -21.98
C THR A 287 22.00 -61.85 -22.77
N SER A 288 22.09 -62.90 -23.59
CA SER A 288 23.27 -63.15 -24.45
C SER A 288 23.39 -62.15 -25.60
N GLU A 289 22.28 -61.53 -25.99
CA GLU A 289 22.17 -60.45 -26.97
C GLU A 289 21.46 -59.27 -26.31
N THR A 290 21.62 -58.05 -26.83
CA THR A 290 20.83 -56.91 -26.35
C THR A 290 19.37 -57.08 -26.80
N VAL A 291 18.46 -57.09 -25.81
CA VAL A 291 17.02 -57.23 -26.05
C VAL A 291 16.30 -56.01 -25.49
N TYR A 292 15.39 -55.48 -26.28
CA TYR A 292 14.55 -54.33 -25.99
C TYR A 292 13.09 -54.75 -25.96
N LYS A 293 12.22 -53.89 -25.41
CA LYS A 293 10.76 -54.00 -25.60
C LYS A 293 10.29 -53.02 -26.66
N ASN A 294 9.41 -53.46 -27.55
CA ASN A 294 8.68 -52.54 -28.42
C ASN A 294 7.47 -51.93 -27.70
N SER A 295 6.80 -50.98 -28.36
CA SER A 295 5.63 -50.28 -27.82
C SER A 295 4.42 -51.18 -27.55
N ALA A 296 4.43 -52.43 -28.02
CA ALA A 296 3.42 -53.44 -27.70
C ALA A 296 3.81 -54.33 -26.51
N GLY A 297 4.93 -54.04 -25.84
CA GLY A 297 5.47 -54.83 -24.73
C GLY A 297 6.15 -56.14 -25.14
N LEU A 298 6.34 -56.37 -26.45
CA LEU A 298 6.99 -57.57 -26.98
C LEU A 298 8.51 -57.39 -27.04
N TYR A 299 9.23 -58.49 -26.86
CA TYR A 299 10.69 -58.50 -26.95
C TYR A 299 11.14 -58.36 -28.41
N THR A 300 12.19 -57.57 -28.63
CA THR A 300 12.81 -57.34 -29.93
C THR A 300 14.31 -57.15 -29.78
N THR A 301 15.09 -57.50 -30.79
CA THR A 301 16.52 -57.16 -30.87
C THR A 301 16.76 -55.80 -31.54
N THR A 302 15.70 -55.15 -32.01
CA THR A 302 15.74 -53.79 -32.56
C THR A 302 15.60 -52.78 -31.42
N LYS A 303 16.48 -51.77 -31.41
CA LYS A 303 16.42 -50.70 -30.41
C LYS A 303 15.11 -49.92 -30.53
N VAL A 304 14.46 -49.70 -29.41
CA VAL A 304 13.28 -48.84 -29.28
C VAL A 304 13.63 -47.75 -28.27
N ASP A 305 13.63 -46.52 -28.74
CA ASP A 305 14.01 -45.36 -27.95
C ASP A 305 12.83 -44.86 -27.11
N ASN A 306 13.10 -44.52 -25.86
CA ASN A 306 12.15 -43.82 -25.02
C ASN A 306 12.09 -42.34 -25.44
N LYS A 307 10.92 -41.72 -25.30
CA LYS A 307 10.76 -40.30 -25.62
C LYS A 307 11.23 -39.47 -24.42
N ALA A 308 12.00 -38.41 -24.63
CA ALA A 308 12.32 -37.47 -23.55
C ALA A 308 11.03 -36.97 -22.88
N ALA A 309 11.00 -37.00 -21.55
CA ALA A 309 9.85 -36.57 -20.79
C ALA A 309 9.69 -35.05 -20.88
N THR A 310 8.44 -34.61 -20.85
CA THR A 310 8.01 -33.22 -20.80
C THR A 310 7.19 -32.97 -19.56
N LEU A 311 6.87 -31.71 -19.26
CA LEU A 311 5.97 -31.37 -18.15
C LEU A 311 4.62 -32.09 -18.26
N SER A 312 4.05 -32.21 -19.46
CA SER A 312 2.80 -32.92 -19.68
C SER A 312 2.87 -34.39 -19.23
N ASP A 313 4.04 -35.03 -19.40
CA ASP A 313 4.24 -36.41 -18.98
C ASP A 313 4.34 -36.53 -17.45
N LEU A 314 4.90 -35.52 -16.79
CA LEU A 314 4.90 -35.39 -15.33
C LEU A 314 3.48 -35.20 -14.78
N ASP A 315 2.69 -34.31 -15.40
CA ASP A 315 1.30 -34.05 -15.00
C ASP A 315 0.42 -35.30 -15.13
N LEU A 316 0.63 -36.12 -16.18
CA LEU A 316 -0.02 -37.42 -16.34
C LEU A 316 0.32 -38.41 -15.21
N ASN A 317 1.48 -38.24 -14.58
CA ASN A 317 1.90 -39.00 -13.39
C ASN A 317 1.54 -38.29 -12.07
N ALA A 318 0.62 -37.33 -12.09
CA ALA A 318 0.14 -36.58 -10.92
C ALA A 318 1.21 -35.72 -10.23
N ALA A 319 2.08 -35.08 -11.02
CA ALA A 319 3.07 -34.14 -10.52
C ALA A 319 2.45 -32.99 -9.71
N LYS A 320 3.12 -32.61 -8.63
CA LYS A 320 2.82 -31.43 -7.81
C LYS A 320 4.00 -30.48 -7.84
N LYS A 321 3.78 -29.24 -8.29
CA LYS A 321 4.82 -28.22 -8.22
C LYS A 321 5.16 -27.90 -6.76
N THR A 322 6.44 -28.02 -6.41
CA THR A 322 6.96 -27.75 -5.06
C THR A 322 7.61 -26.37 -4.95
N GLY A 323 7.95 -25.76 -6.09
CA GLY A 323 8.57 -24.44 -6.19
C GLY A 323 9.33 -24.32 -7.50
N SER A 324 10.24 -23.35 -7.57
CA SER A 324 11.22 -23.21 -8.65
C SER A 324 12.55 -22.75 -8.07
N THR A 325 13.64 -23.08 -8.75
CA THR A 325 14.98 -22.56 -8.45
C THR A 325 15.46 -21.81 -9.69
N LEU A 326 15.47 -20.49 -9.63
CA LEU A 326 15.76 -19.60 -10.74
C LEU A 326 17.11 -18.90 -10.57
N VAL A 327 17.78 -18.61 -11.67
CA VAL A 327 19.08 -17.94 -11.70
C VAL A 327 19.00 -16.67 -12.54
N VAL A 328 19.34 -15.54 -11.92
CA VAL A 328 19.44 -14.22 -12.57
C VAL A 328 20.84 -13.68 -12.34
N ASN A 329 21.57 -13.38 -13.42
CA ASN A 329 22.92 -12.83 -13.36
C ASN A 329 23.89 -13.60 -12.43
N GLY A 330 23.72 -14.92 -12.34
CA GLY A 330 24.54 -15.81 -11.49
C GLY A 330 24.07 -15.94 -10.04
N ALA A 331 23.10 -15.14 -9.58
CA ALA A 331 22.47 -15.30 -8.27
C ALA A 331 21.30 -16.30 -8.35
N THR A 332 21.18 -17.18 -7.35
CA THR A 332 20.13 -18.20 -7.26
C THR A 332 19.02 -17.77 -6.32
N TYR A 333 17.78 -18.01 -6.75
CA TYR A 333 16.56 -17.63 -6.07
C TYR A 333 15.61 -18.81 -5.97
N ASP A 334 15.08 -19.04 -4.78
CA ASP A 334 14.00 -19.99 -4.57
C ASP A 334 12.65 -19.28 -4.72
N VAL A 335 11.78 -19.87 -5.52
CA VAL A 335 10.41 -19.40 -5.77
C VAL A 335 9.44 -20.37 -5.10
N SER A 336 8.47 -19.84 -4.36
CA SER A 336 7.41 -20.63 -3.74
C SER A 336 6.56 -21.39 -4.76
N ALA A 337 5.90 -22.47 -4.33
CA ALA A 337 5.04 -23.30 -5.18
C ALA A 337 3.93 -22.50 -5.92
N ASP A 338 3.42 -21.43 -5.30
CA ASP A 338 2.42 -20.54 -5.90
C ASP A 338 3.00 -19.46 -6.83
N GLY A 339 4.33 -19.39 -6.94
CA GLY A 339 5.05 -18.44 -7.79
C GLY A 339 5.14 -17.01 -7.24
N LYS A 340 4.58 -16.73 -6.06
CA LYS A 340 4.36 -15.35 -5.57
C LYS A 340 5.43 -14.83 -4.61
N THR A 341 6.26 -15.71 -4.07
CA THR A 341 7.33 -15.33 -3.14
C THR A 341 8.65 -15.81 -3.68
N ILE A 342 9.64 -14.94 -3.67
CA ILE A 342 11.01 -15.23 -4.08
C ILE A 342 11.94 -14.93 -2.92
N THR A 343 12.86 -15.82 -2.63
CA THR A 343 13.92 -15.63 -1.64
C THR A 343 15.29 -15.83 -2.28
N GLU A 344 16.23 -14.92 -2.01
CA GLU A 344 17.61 -15.09 -2.45
C GLU A 344 18.33 -16.13 -1.54
N THR A 345 18.84 -17.20 -2.15
CA THR A 345 19.42 -18.33 -1.42
C THR A 345 20.90 -18.09 -1.04
N ALA A 346 21.60 -17.22 -1.78
CA ALA A 346 23.06 -17.06 -1.69
C ALA A 346 23.56 -16.26 -0.47
N SER A 347 22.71 -15.45 0.18
CA SER A 347 23.11 -14.51 1.22
C SER A 347 22.95 -15.01 2.66
N GLY A 348 22.53 -16.27 2.89
CA GLY A 348 22.32 -16.85 4.23
C GLY A 348 21.19 -16.21 5.06
N ASN A 349 20.59 -15.13 4.56
CA ASN A 349 19.42 -14.47 5.08
C ASN A 349 18.33 -14.65 4.03
N ASN A 350 17.44 -15.62 4.19
CA ASN A 350 16.30 -15.90 3.30
C ASN A 350 15.31 -14.71 3.24
N LYS A 351 15.74 -13.60 2.66
CA LYS A 351 14.97 -12.36 2.56
C LYS A 351 14.10 -12.42 1.32
N VAL A 352 12.87 -11.93 1.46
CA VAL A 352 11.95 -11.85 0.33
C VAL A 352 12.44 -10.77 -0.64
N MET A 353 12.40 -11.10 -1.93
CA MET A 353 12.79 -10.20 -3.00
C MET A 353 11.59 -9.43 -3.53
N TYR A 354 11.84 -8.16 -3.83
CA TYR A 354 10.89 -7.23 -4.39
C TYR A 354 11.40 -6.75 -5.74
N LEU A 355 10.48 -6.62 -6.68
CA LEU A 355 10.71 -5.93 -7.94
C LEU A 355 10.62 -4.43 -7.68
N SER A 356 11.69 -3.72 -7.98
CA SER A 356 11.76 -2.26 -7.95
C SER A 356 12.31 -1.74 -9.28
N LYS A 357 12.57 -0.43 -9.38
CA LYS A 357 13.14 0.22 -10.55
C LYS A 357 14.43 0.96 -10.18
N SER A 358 15.39 0.96 -11.09
CA SER A 358 16.55 1.84 -11.00
C SER A 358 16.15 3.29 -11.28
N GLU A 359 17.05 4.24 -11.00
CA GLU A 359 16.87 5.67 -11.32
C GLU A 359 16.61 5.92 -12.83
N GLY A 360 17.00 4.97 -13.70
CA GLY A 360 16.71 4.98 -15.13
C GLY A 360 15.49 4.16 -15.57
N GLY A 361 14.65 3.72 -14.63
CA GLY A 361 13.39 2.99 -14.90
C GLY A 361 13.56 1.52 -15.28
N SER A 362 14.78 0.97 -15.25
CA SER A 362 15.01 -0.46 -15.52
C SER A 362 14.63 -1.30 -14.31
N PRO A 363 14.02 -2.49 -14.49
CA PRO A 363 13.66 -3.34 -13.37
C PRO A 363 14.91 -3.80 -12.63
N ILE A 364 14.86 -3.72 -11.30
CA ILE A 364 15.89 -4.23 -10.39
C ILE A 364 15.23 -5.12 -9.33
N LEU A 365 16.01 -6.04 -8.77
CA LEU A 365 15.60 -6.81 -7.60
C LEU A 365 16.22 -6.18 -6.37
N VAL A 366 15.39 -5.93 -5.36
CA VAL A 366 15.81 -5.41 -4.05
C VAL A 366 15.30 -6.34 -2.97
N ASN A 367 16.04 -6.47 -1.87
CA ASN A 367 15.58 -7.27 -0.73
C ASN A 367 14.52 -6.51 0.08
N GLU A 368 13.84 -7.23 0.97
CA GLU A 368 12.79 -6.70 1.85
C GLU A 368 13.19 -5.45 2.65
N ASP A 369 14.45 -5.29 3.03
CA ASP A 369 14.91 -4.13 3.80
C ASP A 369 15.05 -2.89 2.92
N ALA A 370 15.64 -3.05 1.74
CA ALA A 370 15.71 -1.97 0.74
C ALA A 370 14.33 -1.64 0.17
N ALA A 371 13.42 -2.61 0.11
CA ALA A 371 12.05 -2.40 -0.34
C ALA A 371 11.23 -1.55 0.65
N LYS A 372 11.50 -1.61 1.97
CA LYS A 372 10.71 -0.90 3.00
C LYS A 372 10.60 0.60 2.75
N SER A 373 11.66 1.24 2.27
CA SER A 373 11.66 2.68 1.95
C SER A 373 11.06 3.03 0.59
N LEU A 374 10.67 2.01 -0.19
CA LEU A 374 10.20 2.14 -1.57
C LEU A 374 8.84 1.45 -1.77
N GLN A 375 8.15 0.99 -0.73
CA GLN A 375 6.97 0.14 -0.91
C GLN A 375 5.83 0.87 -1.60
N PHE A 376 5.18 0.17 -2.53
CA PHE A 376 3.91 0.59 -3.08
C PHE A 376 2.86 0.79 -1.97
N THR A 377 2.14 1.91 -2.02
CA THR A 377 1.08 2.23 -1.08
C THR A 377 -0.13 1.33 -1.33
N THR A 378 -0.45 0.47 -0.36
CA THR A 378 -1.62 -0.40 -0.45
C THR A 378 -2.91 0.43 -0.45
N ASN A 379 -3.85 0.13 -1.35
CA ASN A 379 -5.11 0.87 -1.54
C ASN A 379 -4.91 2.41 -1.64
N PRO A 380 -4.15 2.90 -2.64
CA PRO A 380 -3.71 4.29 -2.66
C PRO A 380 -4.87 5.31 -2.73
N LEU A 381 -5.97 4.97 -3.41
CA LEU A 381 -7.18 5.81 -3.46
C LEU A 381 -7.85 5.97 -2.10
N GLU A 382 -7.91 4.91 -1.29
CA GLU A 382 -8.50 4.96 0.06
C GLU A 382 -7.68 5.89 0.97
N THR A 383 -6.35 5.86 0.84
CA THR A 383 -5.44 6.74 1.58
C THR A 383 -5.67 8.21 1.20
N ILE A 384 -5.84 8.52 -0.09
CA ILE A 384 -6.12 9.89 -0.55
C ILE A 384 -7.50 10.36 -0.12
N ASP A 385 -8.52 9.50 -0.19
CA ASP A 385 -9.89 9.84 0.24
C ASP A 385 -9.92 10.17 1.76
N LYS A 386 -9.11 9.47 2.57
CA LYS A 386 -8.92 9.81 4.00
C LYS A 386 -8.23 11.17 4.19
N ALA A 387 -7.25 11.51 3.35
CA ALA A 387 -6.57 12.80 3.39
C ALA A 387 -7.52 13.95 3.01
N LEU A 388 -8.30 13.80 1.93
CA LEU A 388 -9.33 14.77 1.52
C LEU A 388 -10.36 15.00 2.64
N ALA A 389 -10.86 13.92 3.26
CA ALA A 389 -11.81 14.03 4.36
C ALA A 389 -11.24 14.81 5.56
N LYS A 390 -9.94 14.67 5.88
CA LYS A 390 -9.30 15.48 6.94
C LYS A 390 -9.30 16.97 6.60
N VAL A 391 -8.95 17.33 5.36
CA VAL A 391 -8.94 18.72 4.90
C VAL A 391 -10.35 19.32 4.93
N ASP A 392 -11.35 18.57 4.47
CA ASP A 392 -12.75 19.03 4.44
C ASP A 392 -13.32 19.24 5.85
N ASN A 393 -12.99 18.38 6.81
CA ASN A 393 -13.38 18.58 8.21
C ASN A 393 -12.81 19.88 8.77
N LEU A 394 -11.53 20.16 8.54
CA LEU A 394 -10.89 21.39 9.03
C LEU A 394 -11.49 22.65 8.37
N ARG A 395 -11.81 22.59 7.07
CA ARG A 395 -12.50 23.68 6.37
C ARG A 395 -13.90 23.91 6.94
N SER A 396 -14.63 22.84 7.25
CA SER A 396 -15.94 22.93 7.89
C SER A 396 -15.86 23.62 9.26
N ASP A 397 -14.87 23.26 10.08
CA ASP A 397 -14.62 23.87 11.38
C ASP A 397 -14.29 25.37 11.25
N LEU A 398 -13.42 25.74 10.30
CA LEU A 398 -13.10 27.15 10.03
C LEU A 398 -14.32 27.95 9.55
N GLY A 399 -15.16 27.37 8.69
CA GLY A 399 -16.42 27.99 8.27
C GLY A 399 -17.39 28.20 9.44
N ALA A 400 -17.49 27.24 10.36
CA ALA A 400 -18.29 27.40 11.57
C ALA A 400 -17.75 28.53 12.47
N VAL A 401 -16.42 28.65 12.58
CA VAL A 401 -15.76 29.71 13.33
C VAL A 401 -15.97 31.09 12.70
N GLN A 402 -15.90 31.21 11.36
CA GLN A 402 -16.23 32.46 10.64
C GLN A 402 -17.65 32.94 10.97
N ASN A 403 -18.64 32.04 10.86
CA ASN A 403 -20.02 32.34 11.23
C ASN A 403 -20.11 32.82 12.69
N ARG A 404 -19.41 32.17 13.61
CA ARG A 404 -19.40 32.55 15.03
C ARG A 404 -18.82 33.94 15.26
N PHE A 405 -17.77 34.33 14.52
CA PHE A 405 -17.24 35.69 14.56
C PHE A 405 -18.22 36.71 13.98
N ASP A 406 -18.90 36.43 12.87
CA ASP A 406 -19.93 37.32 12.31
C ASP A 406 -21.08 37.57 13.30
N PHE A 407 -21.55 36.52 13.97
CA PHE A 407 -22.54 36.64 15.04
C PHE A 407 -22.02 37.45 16.23
N ALA A 408 -20.76 37.23 16.64
CA ALA A 408 -20.13 38.00 17.70
C ALA A 408 -20.04 39.49 17.33
N ILE A 409 -19.60 39.83 16.12
CA ILE A 409 -19.51 41.22 15.62
C ILE A 409 -20.89 41.88 15.65
N THR A 410 -21.93 41.20 15.17
CA THR A 410 -23.31 41.72 15.17
C THR A 410 -23.80 41.98 16.59
N ASN A 411 -23.58 41.03 17.51
CA ASN A 411 -23.97 41.16 18.92
C ASN A 411 -23.19 42.28 19.64
N LEU A 412 -21.89 42.39 19.37
CA LEU A 412 -21.04 43.46 19.88
C LEU A 412 -21.54 44.82 19.41
N GLY A 413 -21.87 44.96 18.12
CA GLY A 413 -22.43 46.19 17.56
C GLY A 413 -23.73 46.61 18.23
N ASN A 414 -24.65 45.67 18.46
CA ASN A 414 -25.90 45.92 19.20
C ASN A 414 -25.62 46.36 20.64
N THR A 415 -24.72 45.69 21.33
CA THR A 415 -24.35 46.00 22.72
C THR A 415 -23.69 47.38 22.82
N VAL A 416 -22.81 47.71 21.88
CA VAL A 416 -22.18 49.03 21.76
C VAL A 416 -23.24 50.11 21.57
N ASN A 417 -24.19 49.93 20.65
CA ASN A 417 -25.28 50.89 20.42
C ASN A 417 -26.18 51.09 21.64
N ASN A 418 -26.49 49.99 22.35
CA ASN A 418 -27.27 50.04 23.59
C ASN A 418 -26.52 50.79 24.70
N LEU A 419 -25.22 50.55 24.84
CA LEU A 419 -24.38 51.25 25.82
C LEU A 419 -24.19 52.72 25.45
N PHE A 420 -24.05 53.06 24.17
CA PHE A 420 -24.05 54.46 23.71
C PHE A 420 -25.34 55.16 24.08
N SER A 421 -26.49 54.53 23.83
CA SER A 421 -27.81 55.06 24.18
C SER A 421 -28.00 55.22 25.70
N ALA A 422 -27.53 54.25 26.48
CA ALA A 422 -27.57 54.30 27.94
C ALA A 422 -26.65 55.39 28.51
N ARG A 423 -25.45 55.55 27.94
CA ARG A 423 -24.51 56.63 28.29
C ARG A 423 -25.09 58.00 27.95
N SER A 424 -25.66 58.17 26.75
CA SER A 424 -26.31 59.39 26.30
C SER A 424 -27.43 59.83 27.26
N ARG A 425 -28.28 58.91 27.74
CA ARG A 425 -29.31 59.24 28.77
C ARG A 425 -28.75 59.73 30.11
N ILE A 426 -27.50 59.39 30.42
CA ILE A 426 -26.84 59.77 31.66
C ILE A 426 -26.09 61.10 31.47
N GLU A 427 -25.28 61.18 30.42
CA GLU A 427 -24.36 62.28 30.20
C GLU A 427 -24.94 63.42 29.38
N ASP A 428 -25.84 63.20 28.42
CA ASP A 428 -26.26 64.24 27.50
C ASP A 428 -27.24 65.21 28.17
N ALA A 429 -27.08 66.50 27.87
CA ALA A 429 -27.98 67.55 28.32
C ALA A 429 -29.23 67.63 27.44
N ASP A 430 -30.40 67.72 28.07
CA ASP A 430 -31.61 68.12 27.37
C ASP A 430 -31.53 69.63 27.08
N TYR A 431 -31.26 69.96 25.82
CA TYR A 431 -31.09 71.33 25.35
C TYR A 431 -32.29 72.22 25.70
N ALA A 432 -33.52 71.70 25.62
CA ALA A 432 -34.71 72.49 25.93
C ALA A 432 -34.76 72.88 27.42
N THR A 433 -34.39 71.93 28.29
CA THR A 433 -34.33 72.13 29.73
C THR A 433 -33.18 73.06 30.13
N GLU A 434 -31.98 72.86 29.57
CA GLU A 434 -30.82 73.69 29.92
C GLU A 434 -30.92 75.12 29.36
N VAL A 435 -31.51 75.31 28.19
CA VAL A 435 -31.82 76.65 27.66
C VAL A 435 -32.84 77.36 28.54
N SER A 436 -33.87 76.66 29.01
CA SER A 436 -34.85 77.21 29.95
C SER A 436 -34.22 77.60 31.28
N ASN A 437 -33.27 76.80 31.79
CA ASN A 437 -32.50 77.11 32.99
C ASN A 437 -31.57 78.31 32.78
N MET A 438 -30.93 78.42 31.61
CA MET A 438 -30.09 79.57 31.24
C MET A 438 -30.91 80.86 31.22
N PHE A 439 -32.05 80.87 30.53
CA PHE A 439 -32.94 82.04 30.47
C PHE A 439 -33.48 82.42 31.86
N ARG A 440 -33.88 81.43 32.67
CA ARG A 440 -34.31 81.67 34.05
C ARG A 440 -33.18 82.28 34.89
N ALA A 441 -31.95 81.79 34.76
CA ALA A 441 -30.79 82.30 35.47
C ALA A 441 -30.40 83.72 35.02
N GLN A 442 -30.53 84.05 33.72
CA GLN A 442 -30.33 85.40 33.18
C GLN A 442 -31.36 86.39 33.72
N ILE A 443 -32.64 86.02 33.73
CA ILE A 443 -33.73 86.86 34.27
C ILE A 443 -33.50 87.13 35.76
N LEU A 444 -33.14 86.10 36.54
CA LEU A 444 -32.84 86.25 37.97
C LEU A 444 -31.58 87.09 38.24
N GLN A 445 -30.61 87.09 37.33
CA GLN A 445 -29.43 87.95 37.44
C GLN A 445 -29.76 89.41 37.13
N GLN A 446 -30.66 89.68 36.18
CA GLN A 446 -31.15 91.03 35.87
C GLN A 446 -32.13 91.59 36.92
N ALA A 447 -32.90 90.73 37.60
CA ALA A 447 -33.87 91.13 38.63
C ALA A 447 -33.26 91.28 40.04
N GLY A 448 -32.04 90.78 40.27
CA GLY A 448 -31.33 90.85 41.55
C GLY A 448 -30.23 91.91 41.64
N THR A 449 -30.04 92.69 40.57
CA THR A 449 -29.26 93.94 40.51
C THR A 449 -30.20 95.11 40.62
#